data_AF-A0A1I4MG73-F1
#
_entry.id   AF-A0A1I4MG73-F1
#
_cell.length_a   1.000
_cell.length_b   1.000
_cell.length_c   1.000
_cell.angle_alpha   90.00
_cell.angle_beta   90.00
_cell.angle_gamma   90.00
#
_symmetry.space_group_name_H-M   'P 1'
#
loop_
_entity.id
_entity.type
_entity.pdbx_description
1 polymer ?
#
loop_
_entity_poly.entity_id
_entity_poly.type
_entity_poly.pdbx_seq_one_letter_code
_entity_poly.pdbx_strand_id
1 'polypeptide(L)'
;MAGLILSPDDCAHFLVLKRRQLNSAVHRHLNVLLLLDDGWRPARIAAALYFDESTVAEHRTLYLERVRIDVVSLGYTGRISRLSADQRAALSE
;
A
#
# COMPACT_ATOMS: atom_id res chain seq x y z
N MET A 1 14.12 4.01 11.83
CA MET A 1 15.36 4.32 11.09
C MET A 1 14.93 4.44 9.63
N ALA A 2 14.83 5.67 9.14
CA ALA A 2 14.48 5.96 7.75
C ALA A 2 15.54 5.38 6.79
N GLY A 3 15.12 4.82 5.64
CA GLY A 3 16.00 4.27 4.61
C GLY A 3 16.33 2.77 4.70
N LEU A 4 15.56 1.96 5.44
CA LEU A 4 15.77 0.50 5.51
C LEU A 4 14.93 -0.29 4.49
N ILE A 5 13.93 0.34 3.88
CA ILE A 5 12.98 -0.34 2.97
C ILE A 5 13.05 0.29 1.58
N LEU A 6 13.18 1.61 1.48
CA LEU A 6 13.30 2.30 0.21
C LEU A 6 14.75 2.72 -0.05
N SER A 7 15.16 2.66 -1.32
CA SER A 7 16.38 3.36 -1.73
C SER A 7 16.20 4.88 -1.56
N PRO A 8 17.28 5.64 -1.29
CA PRO A 8 17.20 7.10 -1.18
C PRO A 8 16.58 7.76 -2.43
N ASP A 9 16.91 7.22 -3.61
CA ASP A 9 16.33 7.67 -4.87
C ASP A 9 14.82 7.42 -4.94
N ASP A 10 14.35 6.25 -4.50
CA ASP A 10 12.92 5.90 -4.48
C ASP A 10 12.14 6.74 -3.50
N CYS A 11 12.69 6.98 -2.32
CA CYS A 11 12.10 7.88 -1.34
C CYS A 11 11.93 9.29 -1.94
N ALA A 12 12.99 9.86 -2.53
CA ALA A 12 12.93 11.17 -3.17
C ALA A 12 11.91 11.22 -4.32
N HIS A 13 11.88 10.18 -5.15
CA HIS A 13 10.95 10.07 -6.25
C HIS A 13 9.49 9.98 -5.79
N PHE A 14 9.20 9.13 -4.80
CA PHE A 14 7.85 8.97 -4.26
C PHE A 14 7.36 10.24 -3.58
N LEU A 15 8.22 10.98 -2.89
CA LEU A 15 7.88 12.29 -2.32
C LEU A 15 7.50 13.32 -3.39
N VAL A 16 8.23 13.36 -4.51
CA VAL A 16 7.88 14.21 -5.66
C VAL A 16 6.57 13.75 -6.31
N LEU A 17 6.41 12.44 -6.49
CA LEU A 17 5.25 11.85 -7.14
C LEU A 17 3.96 12.13 -6.36
N LYS A 18 4.02 12.06 -5.02
CA LYS A 18 2.91 12.35 -4.10
C LYS A 18 2.35 13.77 -4.22
N ARG A 19 3.14 14.73 -4.74
CA ARG A 19 2.68 16.10 -4.99
C ARG A 19 1.84 16.23 -6.26
N ARG A 20 1.78 15.18 -7.09
CA ARG A 20 0.98 15.14 -8.31
C ARG A 20 -0.42 14.60 -8.04
N GLN A 21 -1.33 14.92 -8.95
CA GLN A 21 -2.67 14.34 -8.96
C GLN A 21 -2.59 12.90 -9.52
N LEU A 22 -2.43 11.93 -8.62
CA LEU A 22 -2.43 10.50 -8.94
C LEU A 22 -3.77 9.88 -8.58
N ASN A 23 -4.03 8.68 -9.09
CA ASN A 23 -5.17 7.89 -8.61
C ASN A 23 -5.02 7.59 -7.11
N SER A 24 -6.14 7.40 -6.42
CA SER A 24 -6.17 7.21 -4.96
C SER A 24 -5.46 5.93 -4.52
N ALA A 25 -5.40 4.90 -5.37
CA ALA A 25 -4.75 3.62 -5.06
C ALA A 25 -3.22 3.76 -5.01
N VAL A 26 -2.63 4.44 -5.99
CA VAL A 26 -1.20 4.78 -6.02
C VAL A 26 -0.86 5.67 -4.84
N HIS A 27 -1.68 6.69 -4.53
CA HIS A 27 -1.47 7.52 -3.33
C HIS A 27 -1.42 6.70 -2.04
N ARG A 28 -2.33 5.75 -1.89
CA ARG A 28 -2.40 4.85 -0.73
C ARG A 28 -1.19 3.92 -0.64
N HIS A 29 -0.77 3.35 -1.77
CA HIS A 29 0.42 2.50 -1.84
C HIS A 29 1.69 3.28 -1.47
N LEU A 30 1.86 4.50 -2.01
CA LEU A 30 2.99 5.37 -1.69
C LEU A 30 3.03 5.74 -0.20
N ASN A 31 1.87 6.06 0.41
CA ASN A 31 1.79 6.34 1.85
C ASN A 31 2.28 5.14 2.67
N VAL A 32 1.89 3.92 2.31
CA VAL A 32 2.34 2.71 2.99
C VAL A 32 3.86 2.58 2.93
N LEU A 33 4.46 2.71 1.74
CA LEU A 33 5.90 2.56 1.56
C LEU A 33 6.70 3.63 2.32
N LEU A 34 6.27 4.89 2.27
CA LEU A 34 6.94 5.99 2.98
C LEU A 34 6.85 5.82 4.51
N LEU A 35 5.68 5.42 5.04
CA LEU A 35 5.52 5.20 6.48
C LEU A 35 6.31 3.98 6.96
N LEU A 36 6.38 2.92 6.15
CA LEU A 36 7.23 1.77 6.42
C LEU A 36 8.71 2.19 6.47
N ASP A 37 9.14 3.02 5.52
CA ASP A 37 10.50 3.55 5.51
C ASP A 37 10.78 4.42 6.75
N ASP A 38 9.84 5.27 7.17
CA ASP A 38 9.90 6.03 8.44
C ASP A 38 9.95 5.15 9.70
N GLY A 39 9.79 3.83 9.56
CA GLY A 39 9.87 2.84 10.63
C GLY A 39 8.56 2.63 11.38
N TRP A 40 7.42 3.00 10.79
CA TRP A 40 6.12 2.70 11.37
C TRP A 40 5.86 1.19 11.29
N ARG A 41 5.24 0.66 12.36
CA ARG A 41 4.82 -0.74 12.40
C ARG A 41 3.62 -0.97 11.48
N PRO A 42 3.52 -2.13 10.79
CA PRO A 42 2.41 -2.42 9.87
C PRO A 42 1.03 -2.24 10.49
N ALA A 43 0.77 -2.77 11.68
CA ALA A 43 -0.48 -2.54 12.43
C ALA A 43 -0.84 -1.04 12.62
N ARG A 44 0.15 -0.18 12.87
CA ARG A 44 -0.08 1.28 13.03
C ARG A 44 -0.43 1.94 11.70
N ILE A 45 0.22 1.51 10.62
CA ILE A 45 -0.04 2.00 9.26
C ILE A 45 -1.45 1.58 8.82
N ALA A 46 -1.80 0.32 9.06
CA ALA A 46 -3.11 -0.24 8.77
C ALA A 46 -4.23 0.57 9.46
N ALA A 47 -4.07 0.84 10.76
CA ALA A 47 -5.01 1.69 11.51
C ALA A 47 -5.07 3.13 10.97
N ALA A 48 -3.92 3.75 10.66
CA ALA A 48 -3.86 5.14 10.21
C ALA A 48 -4.43 5.36 8.80
N LEU A 49 -4.33 4.35 7.93
CA LEU A 49 -4.77 4.42 6.54
C LEU A 49 -6.09 3.67 6.28
N TYR A 50 -6.71 3.12 7.34
CA TYR A 50 -7.94 2.34 7.28
C TYR A 50 -7.83 1.13 6.33
N PHE A 51 -6.77 0.34 6.52
CA PHE A 51 -6.51 -0.92 5.83
C PHE A 51 -6.42 -2.09 6.80
N ASP A 52 -6.44 -3.30 6.24
CA ASP A 52 -5.97 -4.50 6.91
C ASP A 52 -4.44 -4.54 6.92
N GLU A 53 -3.86 -5.13 7.96
CA GLU A 53 -2.40 -5.28 8.08
C GLU A 53 -1.82 -6.14 6.94
N SER A 54 -2.60 -7.07 6.39
CA SER A 54 -2.25 -7.86 5.21
C SER A 54 -2.05 -7.00 3.96
N THR A 55 -2.83 -5.94 3.78
CA THR A 55 -2.67 -4.99 2.66
C THR A 55 -1.35 -4.22 2.76
N VAL A 56 -0.91 -3.90 3.98
CA VAL A 56 0.39 -3.26 4.21
C VAL A 56 1.53 -4.19 3.79
N ALA A 57 1.42 -5.49 4.14
CA ALA A 57 2.39 -6.50 3.73
C ALA A 57 2.40 -6.70 2.20
N GLU A 58 1.22 -6.76 1.57
CA GLU A 58 1.09 -6.91 0.11
C GLU A 58 1.74 -5.74 -0.64
N HIS A 59 1.52 -4.49 -0.21
CA HIS A 59 2.18 -3.33 -0.81
C HIS A 59 3.71 -3.40 -0.69
N ARG A 60 4.24 -3.83 0.47
CA ARG A 60 5.68 -4.02 0.65
C ARG A 60 6.23 -5.09 -0.30
N THR A 61 5.56 -6.24 -0.39
CA THR A 61 5.96 -7.34 -1.27
C THR A 61 5.95 -6.91 -2.74
N LEU A 62 4.89 -6.23 -3.18
CA LEU A 62 4.79 -5.72 -4.55
C LEU A 62 5.93 -4.77 -4.91
N TYR A 63 6.33 -3.87 -4.01
CA TYR A 63 7.48 -3.00 -4.24
C TYR A 63 8.79 -3.80 -4.36
N LEU A 64 9.01 -4.80 -3.50
CA LEU A 64 10.22 -5.64 -3.54
C LEU A 64 10.29 -6.50 -4.80
N GLU A 65 9.16 -6.99 -5.30
CA GLU A 65 9.10 -7.86 -6.48
C GLU A 65 9.19 -7.09 -7.81
N ARG A 66 8.57 -5.91 -7.89
CA ARG A 66 8.34 -5.21 -9.17
C ARG A 66 9.02 -3.84 -9.28
N VAL A 67 9.67 -3.38 -8.21
CA VAL A 67 10.43 -2.12 -8.17
C VAL A 67 9.54 -0.90 -8.45
N ARG A 68 10.14 0.31 -8.47
CA ARG A 68 9.50 1.62 -8.62
C ARG A 68 8.43 1.72 -9.73
N ILE A 69 8.69 1.20 -10.92
CA ILE A 69 7.87 1.48 -12.13
C ILE A 69 6.45 0.95 -11.96
N ASP A 70 6.30 -0.23 -11.35
CA ASP A 70 4.99 -0.88 -11.21
C ASP A 70 4.12 -0.27 -10.10
N VAL A 71 4.73 0.33 -9.07
CA VAL A 71 3.98 1.06 -8.04
C VAL A 71 3.16 2.21 -8.65
N VAL A 72 3.70 2.84 -9.70
CA VAL A 72 3.05 3.96 -10.40
C VAL A 72 2.13 3.46 -11.52
N SER A 73 2.42 2.28 -12.09
CA SER A 73 1.62 1.65 -13.14
C SER A 73 0.43 0.85 -12.62
N LEU A 74 0.21 0.79 -11.29
CA LEU A 74 -0.97 0.20 -10.64
C LEU A 74 -2.26 0.84 -11.19
N GLY A 75 -2.69 0.33 -12.34
CA GLY A 75 -4.04 0.39 -12.85
C GLY A 75 -4.90 -0.45 -11.94
N TYR A 76 -5.22 0.10 -10.77
CA TYR A 76 -6.09 -0.53 -9.81
C TYR A 76 -7.49 -0.66 -10.44
N THR A 77 -7.78 -1.81 -11.04
CA THR A 77 -9.09 -2.13 -11.62
C THR A 77 -10.14 -2.47 -10.56
N GLY A 78 -9.79 -2.38 -9.28
CA GLY A 78 -10.58 -2.88 -8.17
C GLY A 78 -10.47 -4.40 -8.07
N ARG A 79 -10.08 -4.90 -6.90
CA ARG A 79 -10.19 -6.33 -6.60
C ARG A 79 -11.56 -6.55 -5.96
N ILE A 80 -12.38 -7.39 -6.58
CA ILE A 80 -13.61 -7.86 -5.94
C ILE A 80 -13.18 -8.80 -4.80
N SER A 81 -13.22 -8.33 -3.56
CA SER A 81 -13.15 -9.21 -2.40
C SER A 81 -14.37 -10.10 -2.42
N ARG A 82 -14.19 -11.35 -2.86
CA ARG A 82 -15.23 -12.37 -2.75
C ARG A 82 -15.36 -12.72 -1.27
N LEU A 83 -16.51 -12.40 -0.69
CA LEU A 83 -16.90 -12.89 0.63
C LEU A 83 -16.70 -14.42 0.70
N SER A 84 -16.12 -14.90 1.79
CA SER A 84 -16.07 -16.34 2.08
C SER A 84 -17.49 -16.90 2.25
N ALA A 85 -17.64 -18.23 2.21
CA ALA A 85 -18.93 -18.88 2.44
C ALA A 85 -19.53 -18.46 3.80
N ASP A 86 -18.69 -18.41 4.83
CA ASP A 86 -19.09 -18.03 6.19
C ASP A 86 -19.52 -16.56 6.29
N GLN A 87 -18.82 -15.66 5.59
CA GLN A 87 -19.16 -14.24 5.56
C GLN A 87 -20.46 -13.96 4.80
N ARG A 88 -20.79 -14.77 3.78
CA ARG A 88 -22.09 -14.67 3.10
C ARG A 88 -23.22 -15.17 3.98
N ALA A 89 -23.00 -16.28 4.69
CA ALA A 89 -24.00 -16.84 5.60
C ALA A 89 -24.37 -15.82 6.70
N ALA A 90 -23.37 -15.12 7.27
CA ALA A 90 -23.58 -14.13 8.31
C ALA A 90 -24.34 -12.86 7.88
N LEU A 91 -24.48 -12.60 6.57
CA LEU A 91 -25.22 -11.45 6.03
C LEU A 91 -26.62 -11.82 5.51
N SER A 92 -27.03 -13.08 5.66
CA SER A 92 -28.30 -13.62 5.12
C SER A 92 -29.42 -13.72 6.17
N GLU A 93 -29.26 -13.09 7.34
CA GLU A 93 -30.30 -12.91 8.38
C GLU A 93 -30.94 -11.52 8.31
#